data_AF-A0AAT9HP86-F1
#
_entry.id   AF-A0AAT9HP86-F1
#
_cell.length_a   1.000
_cell.length_b   1.000
_cell.length_c   1.000
_cell.angle_alpha   90.00
_cell.angle_beta   90.00
_cell.angle_gamma   90.00
#
_symmetry.space_group_name_H-M   'P 1'
#
loop_
_entity.id
_entity.type
_entity.pdbx_description
1 polymer ?
#
loop_
_entity_poly.entity_id
_entity_poly.type
_entity_poly.pdbx_seq_one_letter_code
_entity_poly.pdbx_strand_id
1 'polypeptide(L)'
;MTRAESAPPSQTRARRRSLAAQLADPVRTYLTTEAGSAGLLLAAVVVALGWANSPWSAGYESLWATEASVSLGDAELSMDLGHWVSDGLMALFFFVVGLEVRYESSVGSLAGRRRVLLPAAAGIGGMVVPVLLYLAIAPLGEAGGGWGTVIGTDTAFMLGALAVVGPRFVTQLRVFLLAVTVIDDIVAVSVIGLVYSDTVRLTPLLVALALGAVLAALTPVGAWRAAPYLLVLLALWLATLASGLHASIAGMIGGLLIPAHPPRPRPWTAPPGSPAPSASRPAPMWGCRHAWDCNGRSRSTNGCS
;
A
#
# COMPACT_ATOMS: atom_id res chain seq x y z
N MET A 1 66.98 -18.98 -7.24
CA MET A 1 65.93 -20.00 -7.43
C MET A 1 64.99 -19.98 -6.23
N THR A 2 63.73 -19.56 -6.43
CA THR A 2 62.49 -20.05 -5.78
C THR A 2 61.38 -19.02 -6.06
N ARG A 3 60.61 -19.25 -7.11
CA ARG A 3 59.37 -18.52 -7.41
C ARG A 3 58.27 -19.25 -6.65
N ALA A 4 57.71 -18.64 -5.61
CA ALA A 4 56.54 -19.17 -4.92
C ALA A 4 55.33 -18.96 -5.83
N GLU A 5 54.82 -20.07 -6.38
CA GLU A 5 53.58 -20.11 -7.15
C GLU A 5 52.39 -19.93 -6.18
N SER A 6 51.68 -18.81 -6.31
CA SER A 6 50.46 -18.56 -5.54
C SER A 6 49.27 -19.23 -6.24
N ALA A 7 48.64 -20.17 -5.55
CA ALA A 7 47.42 -20.84 -6.01
C ALA A 7 46.26 -19.85 -6.16
N PRO A 8 45.42 -19.94 -7.21
CA PRO A 8 44.30 -19.04 -7.39
C PRO A 8 43.18 -19.34 -6.37
N PRO A 9 42.51 -18.31 -5.82
CA PRO A 9 41.41 -18.53 -4.89
C PRO A 9 40.20 -19.21 -5.56
N SER A 10 39.56 -20.08 -4.79
CA SER A 10 38.42 -20.91 -5.12
C SER A 10 37.27 -20.18 -5.85
N GLN A 11 37.14 -20.39 -7.15
CA GLN A 11 36.06 -19.86 -8.00
C GLN A 11 34.66 -20.43 -7.68
N THR A 12 34.59 -21.54 -6.93
CA THR A 12 33.35 -22.28 -6.67
C THR A 12 32.35 -21.53 -5.78
N ARG A 13 32.81 -20.62 -4.91
CA ARG A 13 31.94 -19.85 -3.99
C ARG A 13 31.29 -18.63 -4.65
N ALA A 14 31.93 -18.06 -5.66
CA ALA A 14 31.41 -16.90 -6.40
C ALA A 14 30.24 -17.29 -7.33
N ARG A 15 30.29 -18.47 -7.95
CA ARG A 15 29.28 -18.95 -8.92
C ARG A 15 27.91 -19.31 -8.29
N ARG A 16 27.88 -19.71 -7.02
CA ARG A 16 26.61 -19.98 -6.30
C ARG A 16 25.90 -18.70 -5.86
N ARG A 17 26.65 -17.64 -5.52
CA ARG A 17 26.08 -16.32 -5.20
C ARG A 17 25.52 -15.63 -6.43
N SER A 18 26.14 -15.81 -7.61
CA SER A 18 25.64 -15.22 -8.85
C SER A 18 24.33 -15.85 -9.33
N LEU A 19 24.13 -17.16 -9.20
CA LEU A 19 22.87 -17.80 -9.59
C LEU A 19 21.70 -17.46 -8.65
N ALA A 20 21.93 -17.45 -7.33
CA ALA A 20 20.90 -17.03 -6.39
C ALA A 20 20.53 -15.55 -6.56
N ALA A 21 21.52 -14.68 -6.81
CA ALA A 21 21.27 -13.27 -7.13
C ALA A 21 20.58 -13.07 -8.50
N GLN A 22 20.97 -13.85 -9.52
CA GLN A 22 20.37 -13.80 -10.86
C GLN A 22 18.98 -14.42 -10.93
N LEU A 23 18.59 -15.30 -10.01
CA LEU A 23 17.21 -15.78 -9.87
C LEU A 23 16.37 -14.84 -8.99
N ALA A 24 16.99 -14.19 -8.00
CA ALA A 24 16.33 -13.19 -7.18
C ALA A 24 15.92 -11.95 -7.97
N ASP A 25 16.74 -11.48 -8.91
CA ASP A 25 16.42 -10.26 -9.68
C ASP A 25 15.17 -10.40 -10.58
N PRO A 26 15.00 -11.46 -11.41
CA PRO A 26 13.80 -11.67 -12.20
C PRO A 26 12.56 -11.92 -11.34
N VAL A 27 12.69 -12.70 -10.27
CA VAL A 27 11.57 -12.97 -9.34
C VAL A 27 11.17 -11.69 -8.62
N ARG A 28 12.13 -10.90 -8.12
CA ARG A 28 11.86 -9.61 -7.49
C ARG A 28 11.21 -8.64 -8.46
N THR A 29 11.71 -8.57 -9.70
CA THR A 29 11.14 -7.71 -10.75
C THR A 29 9.70 -8.11 -11.08
N TYR A 30 9.42 -9.41 -11.12
CA TYR A 30 8.06 -9.92 -11.30
C TYR A 30 7.16 -9.62 -10.09
N LEU A 31 7.63 -9.85 -8.86
CA LEU A 31 6.90 -9.57 -7.62
C LEU A 31 6.60 -8.07 -7.44
N THR A 32 7.42 -7.19 -8.02
CA THR A 32 7.15 -5.74 -8.05
C THR A 32 6.10 -5.33 -9.08
N THR A 33 5.57 -6.26 -9.88
CA THR A 33 4.44 -5.99 -10.77
C THR A 33 3.10 -6.27 -10.07
N GLU A 34 2.04 -5.57 -10.49
CA GLU A 34 0.65 -5.82 -10.03
C GLU A 34 0.29 -7.31 -10.15
N ALA A 35 0.56 -7.92 -11.31
CA ALA A 35 0.26 -9.32 -11.56
C ALA A 35 1.07 -10.29 -10.69
N GLY A 36 2.35 -9.99 -10.42
CA GLY A 36 3.18 -10.84 -9.58
C GLY A 36 2.79 -10.79 -8.11
N SER A 37 2.43 -9.61 -7.60
CA SER A 37 1.91 -9.45 -6.24
C SER A 37 0.56 -10.17 -6.06
N ALA A 38 -0.34 -10.05 -7.03
CA ALA A 38 -1.63 -10.76 -7.03
C ALA A 38 -1.46 -12.28 -7.15
N GLY A 39 -0.51 -12.75 -7.97
CA GLY A 39 -0.17 -14.17 -8.06
C GLY A 39 0.37 -14.73 -6.75
N LEU A 40 1.21 -13.97 -6.03
CA LEU A 40 1.68 -14.36 -4.70
C LEU A 40 0.54 -14.42 -3.68
N LEU A 41 -0.36 -13.43 -3.69
CA LEU A 41 -1.55 -13.42 -2.83
C LEU A 41 -2.42 -14.65 -3.10
N LEU A 42 -2.69 -14.96 -4.37
CA LEU A 42 -3.47 -16.14 -4.75
C LEU A 42 -2.79 -17.44 -4.29
N ALA A 43 -1.46 -17.55 -4.44
CA ALA A 43 -0.71 -18.70 -3.95
C ALA A 43 -0.82 -18.84 -2.43
N ALA A 44 -0.75 -17.74 -1.68
CA ALA A 44 -0.92 -17.73 -0.23
C ALA A 44 -2.33 -18.20 0.17
N VAL A 45 -3.38 -17.73 -0.53
CA VAL A 45 -4.77 -18.17 -0.31
C VAL A 45 -4.93 -19.67 -0.58
N VAL A 46 -4.38 -20.18 -1.68
CA VAL A 46 -4.44 -21.62 -2.01
C VAL A 46 -3.73 -22.45 -0.95
N VAL A 47 -2.56 -22.01 -0.48
CA VAL A 47 -1.83 -22.70 0.60
C VAL A 47 -2.63 -22.68 1.90
N ALA A 48 -3.20 -21.53 2.27
CA ALA A 48 -4.01 -21.39 3.48
C ALA A 48 -5.25 -22.29 3.44
N LEU A 49 -6.01 -22.26 2.33
CA LEU A 49 -7.16 -23.13 2.13
C LEU A 49 -6.78 -24.61 2.15
N GLY A 50 -5.67 -24.96 1.47
CA GLY A 50 -5.16 -26.32 1.46
C GLY A 50 -4.79 -26.81 2.85
N TRP A 51 -4.10 -25.98 3.65
CA TRP A 51 -3.73 -26.33 5.02
C TRP A 51 -4.96 -26.45 5.94
N ALA A 52 -5.84 -25.45 5.92
CA ALA A 52 -7.05 -25.42 6.76
C ALA A 52 -8.01 -26.60 6.48
N ASN A 53 -8.06 -27.11 5.24
CA ASN A 53 -8.91 -28.25 4.86
C ASN A 53 -8.17 -29.61 4.84
N SER A 54 -6.92 -29.67 5.30
CA SER A 54 -6.11 -30.89 5.31
C SER A 54 -6.20 -31.64 6.66
N PRO A 55 -5.69 -32.89 6.75
CA PRO A 55 -5.53 -33.59 8.03
C PRO A 55 -4.65 -32.85 9.07
N TRP A 56 -3.89 -31.83 8.64
CA TRP A 56 -3.07 -30.98 9.51
C TRP A 56 -3.77 -29.68 9.94
N SER A 57 -5.09 -29.57 9.74
CA SER A 57 -5.90 -28.40 10.10
C SER A 57 -5.78 -28.03 11.58
N ALA A 58 -5.66 -29.02 12.47
CA ALA A 58 -5.45 -28.77 13.90
C ALA A 58 -4.18 -27.92 14.17
N GLY A 59 -3.13 -28.10 13.39
CA GLY A 59 -1.92 -27.28 13.47
C GLY A 59 -2.16 -25.84 13.02
N TYR A 60 -2.95 -25.65 11.97
CA TYR A 60 -3.36 -24.33 11.49
C TYR A 60 -4.17 -23.57 12.55
N GLU A 61 -5.21 -24.20 13.11
CA GLU A 61 -6.05 -23.59 14.16
C GLU A 61 -5.23 -23.28 15.42
N SER A 62 -4.36 -24.20 15.85
CA SER A 62 -3.51 -23.98 17.03
C SER A 62 -2.53 -22.80 16.87
N LEU A 63 -2.04 -22.58 15.64
CA LEU A 63 -1.16 -21.46 15.34
C LEU A 63 -1.90 -20.14 15.52
N TRP A 64 -3.10 -20.02 14.95
CA TRP A 64 -3.90 -18.78 15.04
C TRP A 64 -4.45 -18.54 16.43
N ALA A 65 -4.78 -19.59 17.18
CA ALA A 65 -5.22 -19.52 18.57
C ALA A 65 -4.09 -19.29 19.58
N THR A 66 -2.83 -19.17 19.14
CA THR A 66 -1.71 -18.91 20.04
C THR A 66 -1.87 -17.55 20.71
N GLU A 67 -2.03 -17.51 22.02
CA GLU A 67 -2.12 -16.26 22.78
C GLU A 67 -0.76 -15.55 22.84
N ALA A 68 -0.76 -14.26 22.51
CA ALA A 68 0.38 -13.39 22.69
C ALA A 68 -0.05 -12.17 23.50
N SER A 69 0.71 -11.84 24.54
CA SER A 69 0.44 -10.67 25.36
C SER A 69 1.64 -9.74 25.44
N VAL A 70 1.35 -8.44 25.49
CA VAL A 70 2.32 -7.37 25.74
C VAL A 70 1.86 -6.66 27.00
N SER A 71 2.71 -6.71 28.03
CA SER A 71 2.46 -6.02 29.30
C SER A 71 3.48 -4.92 29.55
N LEU A 72 3.01 -3.79 30.07
CA LEU A 72 3.82 -2.64 30.45
C LEU A 72 3.29 -2.05 31.76
N GLY A 73 3.92 -2.41 32.89
CA GLY A 73 3.40 -2.06 34.21
C GLY A 73 2.06 -2.74 34.48
N ASP A 74 1.04 -1.96 34.84
CA ASP A 74 -0.32 -2.45 35.11
C ASP A 74 -1.17 -2.62 33.84
N ALA A 75 -0.67 -2.20 32.68
CA ALA A 75 -1.36 -2.34 31.40
C ALA A 75 -0.98 -3.69 30.75
N GLU A 76 -1.98 -4.48 30.40
CA GLU A 76 -1.80 -5.74 29.66
C GLU A 76 -2.70 -5.72 28.42
N LEU A 77 -2.12 -6.05 27.26
CA LEU A 77 -2.83 -6.28 26.02
C LEU A 77 -2.58 -7.73 25.60
N SER A 78 -3.58 -8.58 25.79
CA SER A 78 -3.55 -10.00 25.41
C SER A 78 -4.58 -10.26 24.32
N MET A 79 -4.14 -10.90 23.24
CA MET A 79 -5.01 -11.37 22.16
C MET A 79 -4.36 -12.58 21.46
N ASP A 80 -5.14 -13.37 20.74
CA ASP A 80 -4.60 -14.45 19.93
C ASP A 80 -3.80 -13.91 18.73
N LEU A 81 -2.99 -14.78 18.13
CA LEU A 81 -2.13 -14.43 17.00
C LEU A 81 -2.95 -13.96 15.79
N GLY A 82 -4.15 -14.50 15.60
CA GLY A 82 -5.08 -14.09 14.54
C GLY A 82 -5.46 -12.62 14.66
N HIS A 83 -5.88 -12.18 15.85
CA HIS A 83 -6.20 -10.79 16.14
C HIS A 83 -4.99 -9.87 16.01
N TRP A 84 -3.82 -10.26 16.55
CA TRP A 84 -2.59 -9.47 16.40
C TRP A 84 -2.23 -9.21 14.94
N VAL A 85 -2.26 -10.27 14.12
CA VAL A 85 -1.91 -10.20 12.71
C VAL A 85 -2.96 -9.42 11.95
N SER A 86 -4.25 -9.67 12.19
CA SER A 86 -5.35 -8.96 11.53
C SER A 86 -5.29 -7.46 11.83
N ASP A 87 -5.30 -7.07 13.10
CA ASP A 87 -5.31 -5.66 13.48
C ASP A 87 -4.03 -4.92 13.09
N GLY A 88 -2.87 -5.58 13.22
CA GLY A 88 -1.58 -5.00 12.86
C GLY A 88 -1.40 -4.83 11.35
N LEU A 89 -1.66 -5.88 10.57
CA LEU A 89 -1.55 -5.82 9.12
C LEU A 89 -2.64 -4.95 8.49
N MET A 90 -3.86 -4.96 9.02
CA MET A 90 -4.92 -4.07 8.53
C MET A 90 -4.61 -2.60 8.83
N ALA A 91 -4.06 -2.28 10.00
CA ALA A 91 -3.59 -0.92 10.28
C ALA A 91 -2.46 -0.50 9.32
N LEU A 92 -1.50 -1.38 9.02
CA LEU A 92 -0.45 -1.10 8.04
C LEU A 92 -1.01 -0.94 6.61
N PHE A 93 -1.94 -1.80 6.21
CA PHE A 93 -2.60 -1.74 4.91
C PHE A 93 -3.32 -0.41 4.73
N PHE A 94 -4.19 -0.04 5.67
CA PHE A 94 -4.92 1.22 5.61
C PHE A 94 -4.03 2.44 5.81
N PHE A 95 -2.87 2.31 6.44
CA PHE A 95 -1.85 3.34 6.44
C PHE A 95 -1.29 3.60 5.04
N VAL A 96 -0.92 2.55 4.30
CA VAL A 96 -0.46 2.68 2.92
C VAL A 96 -1.56 3.24 2.03
N VAL A 97 -2.80 2.76 2.18
CA VAL A 97 -3.95 3.33 1.47
C VAL A 97 -4.14 4.80 1.83
N GLY A 98 -4.06 5.19 3.10
CA GLY A 98 -4.17 6.59 3.52
C GLY A 98 -3.11 7.49 2.88
N LEU A 99 -1.88 6.99 2.71
CA LEU A 99 -0.82 7.70 1.98
C LEU A 99 -1.16 7.84 0.48
N GLU A 100 -1.72 6.80 -0.13
CA GLU A 100 -2.17 6.82 -1.52
C GLU A 100 -3.30 7.85 -1.70
N VAL A 101 -4.30 7.84 -0.82
CA VAL A 101 -5.39 8.84 -0.80
C VAL A 101 -4.81 10.25 -0.70
N ARG A 102 -3.85 10.46 0.20
CA ARG A 102 -3.20 11.76 0.40
C ARG A 102 -2.44 12.22 -0.85
N TYR A 103 -1.74 11.31 -1.50
CA TYR A 103 -1.04 11.57 -2.75
C TYR A 103 -2.03 11.90 -3.88
N GLU A 104 -3.06 11.09 -4.06
CA GLU A 104 -4.02 11.22 -5.16
C GLU A 104 -4.88 12.49 -5.01
N SER A 105 -5.18 12.89 -3.77
CA SER A 105 -5.89 14.13 -3.45
C SER A 105 -5.05 15.39 -3.72
N SER A 106 -3.72 15.30 -3.61
CA SER A 106 -2.82 16.46 -3.73
C SER A 106 -2.22 16.61 -5.12
N VAL A 107 -1.87 15.51 -5.78
CA VAL A 107 -1.15 15.49 -7.07
C VAL A 107 -1.93 14.74 -8.15
N GLY A 108 -2.73 13.75 -7.75
CA GLY A 108 -3.32 12.76 -8.66
C GLY A 108 -4.69 13.11 -9.25
N SER A 109 -5.40 12.06 -9.67
CA SER A 109 -6.70 12.13 -10.37
C SER A 109 -7.84 12.68 -9.49
N LEU A 110 -7.69 12.63 -8.16
CA LEU A 110 -8.64 13.21 -7.20
C LEU A 110 -8.40 14.72 -6.98
N ALA A 111 -7.38 15.32 -7.58
CA ALA A 111 -7.15 16.76 -7.55
C ALA A 111 -8.21 17.50 -8.39
N GLY A 112 -9.37 17.77 -7.77
CA GLY A 112 -10.45 18.59 -8.30
C GLY A 112 -11.83 17.94 -8.24
N ARG A 113 -12.82 18.70 -7.72
CA ARG A 113 -14.19 18.21 -7.45
C ARG A 113 -14.84 17.49 -8.64
N ARG A 114 -14.72 18.02 -9.86
CA ARG A 114 -15.33 17.41 -11.06
C ARG A 114 -14.76 16.04 -11.42
N ARG A 115 -13.50 15.76 -11.09
CA ARG A 115 -12.84 14.48 -11.40
C ARG A 115 -13.17 13.40 -10.38
N VAL A 116 -13.44 13.81 -9.13
CA VAL A 116 -13.81 12.91 -8.02
C VAL A 116 -15.25 12.41 -8.14
N LEU A 117 -16.17 13.22 -8.68
CA LEU A 117 -17.61 12.89 -8.69
C LEU A 117 -17.93 11.54 -9.35
N LEU A 118 -17.34 11.24 -10.50
CA LEU A 118 -17.65 10.01 -11.23
C LEU A 118 -17.10 8.76 -10.51
N PRO A 119 -15.81 8.70 -10.11
CA PRO A 119 -15.30 7.61 -9.27
C PRO A 119 -16.05 7.47 -7.94
N ALA A 120 -16.42 8.59 -7.30
CA ALA A 120 -17.16 8.56 -6.03
C ALA A 120 -18.55 7.94 -6.20
N ALA A 121 -19.30 8.36 -7.22
CA ALA A 121 -20.61 7.80 -7.51
C ALA A 121 -20.51 6.31 -7.88
N ALA A 122 -19.47 5.92 -8.64
CA ALA A 122 -19.23 4.52 -8.98
C ALA A 122 -18.89 3.66 -7.75
N GLY A 123 -18.00 4.13 -6.87
CA GLY A 123 -17.63 3.42 -5.65
C GLY A 123 -18.80 3.30 -4.67
N ILE A 124 -19.50 4.41 -4.40
CA ILE A 124 -20.69 4.39 -3.51
C ILE A 124 -21.78 3.48 -4.08
N GLY A 125 -22.07 3.57 -5.39
CA GLY A 125 -23.02 2.67 -6.04
C GLY A 125 -22.59 1.21 -5.97
N GLY A 126 -21.29 0.96 -6.14
CA GLY A 126 -20.64 -0.35 -6.01
C GLY A 126 -20.79 -0.99 -4.63
N MET A 127 -20.94 -0.20 -3.56
CA MET A 127 -21.21 -0.70 -2.21
C MET A 127 -22.70 -0.79 -1.88
N VAL A 128 -23.46 0.25 -2.22
CA VAL A 128 -24.88 0.35 -1.83
C VAL A 128 -25.68 -0.77 -2.48
N VAL A 129 -25.41 -1.11 -3.74
CA VAL A 129 -26.15 -2.17 -4.45
C VAL A 129 -25.93 -3.55 -3.80
N PRO A 130 -24.70 -4.04 -3.55
CA PRO A 130 -24.47 -5.28 -2.81
C PRO A 130 -25.09 -5.29 -1.41
N VAL A 131 -24.99 -4.18 -0.66
CA VAL A 131 -25.59 -4.08 0.69
C VAL A 131 -27.10 -4.22 0.64
N LEU A 132 -27.77 -3.53 -0.29
CA LEU A 132 -29.22 -3.64 -0.45
C LEU A 132 -29.65 -5.05 -0.88
N LEU A 133 -28.88 -5.69 -1.77
CA LEU A 133 -29.13 -7.08 -2.16
C LEU A 133 -28.94 -8.03 -0.98
N TYR A 134 -27.89 -7.84 -0.18
CA TYR A 134 -27.65 -8.64 1.02
C TYR A 134 -28.81 -8.50 2.01
N LEU A 135 -29.23 -7.28 2.34
CA LEU A 135 -30.33 -7.04 3.28
C LEU A 135 -31.68 -7.53 2.77
N ALA A 136 -31.89 -7.61 1.45
CA ALA A 136 -33.10 -8.16 0.87
C ALA A 136 -33.18 -9.70 0.97
N ILE A 137 -32.03 -10.37 1.02
CA ILE A 137 -31.93 -11.84 1.03
C ILE A 137 -31.69 -12.37 2.44
N ALA A 138 -30.90 -11.67 3.25
CA ALA A 138 -30.46 -12.12 4.55
C ALA A 138 -31.63 -12.16 5.55
N PRO A 139 -31.79 -13.27 6.30
CA PRO A 139 -32.82 -13.36 7.32
C PRO A 139 -32.57 -12.35 8.44
N LEU A 140 -33.66 -11.85 9.03
CA LEU A 140 -33.63 -11.00 10.22
C LEU A 140 -32.96 -11.76 11.38
N GLY A 141 -32.03 -11.11 12.09
CA GLY A 141 -31.23 -11.70 13.15
C GLY A 141 -29.74 -11.41 12.98
N GLU A 142 -28.88 -12.27 13.52
CA GLU A 142 -27.41 -12.12 13.45
C GLU A 142 -26.91 -12.05 12.00
N ALA A 143 -27.49 -12.84 11.09
CA ALA A 143 -27.16 -12.80 9.66
C ALA A 143 -27.46 -11.42 9.05
N GLY A 144 -28.57 -10.77 9.39
CA GLY A 144 -28.87 -9.41 8.91
C GLY A 144 -27.82 -8.37 9.34
N GLY A 145 -27.14 -8.61 10.47
CA GLY A 145 -26.03 -7.78 10.96
C GLY A 145 -24.72 -7.97 10.17
N GLY A 146 -24.63 -8.91 9.24
CA GLY A 146 -23.42 -9.20 8.47
C GLY A 146 -23.24 -8.39 7.19
N TRP A 147 -24.07 -7.38 6.91
CA TRP A 147 -24.03 -6.62 5.65
C TRP A 147 -22.71 -5.89 5.40
N GLY A 148 -21.91 -5.62 6.43
CA GLY A 148 -20.56 -5.06 6.31
C GLY A 148 -19.61 -5.94 5.48
N THR A 149 -19.85 -7.27 5.41
CA THR A 149 -18.98 -8.19 4.68
C THR A 149 -19.02 -8.00 3.17
N VAL A 150 -20.09 -7.39 2.62
CA VAL A 150 -20.25 -7.19 1.17
C VAL A 150 -19.85 -5.79 0.68
N ILE A 151 -19.37 -4.93 1.59
CA ILE A 151 -18.92 -3.57 1.25
C ILE A 151 -17.51 -3.60 0.66
N GLY A 152 -16.62 -4.42 1.24
CA GLY A 152 -15.19 -4.36 0.94
C GLY A 152 -14.85 -4.93 -0.43
N THR A 153 -14.10 -4.16 -1.23
CA THR A 153 -13.47 -4.62 -2.46
C THR A 153 -11.97 -4.84 -2.25
N ASP A 154 -11.43 -6.01 -2.60
CA ASP A 154 -9.97 -6.22 -2.56
C ASP A 154 -9.30 -5.58 -3.79
N THR A 155 -8.70 -4.42 -3.56
CA THR A 155 -7.95 -3.61 -4.54
C THR A 155 -6.83 -4.39 -5.20
N ALA A 156 -6.08 -5.20 -4.44
CA ALA A 156 -4.94 -5.95 -4.94
C ALA A 156 -5.40 -7.06 -5.90
N PHE A 157 -6.48 -7.76 -5.54
CA PHE A 157 -7.06 -8.78 -6.41
C PHE A 157 -7.68 -8.16 -7.67
N MET A 158 -8.43 -7.06 -7.53
CA MET A 158 -9.06 -6.38 -8.67
C MET A 158 -8.03 -5.89 -9.69
N LEU A 159 -6.97 -5.21 -9.24
CA LEU A 159 -5.89 -4.73 -10.12
C LEU A 159 -5.07 -5.90 -10.69
N GLY A 160 -4.84 -6.94 -9.89
CA GLY A 160 -4.18 -8.17 -10.32
C GLY A 160 -4.92 -8.88 -11.46
N ALA A 161 -6.23 -9.07 -11.30
CA ALA A 161 -7.10 -9.66 -12.32
C ALA A 161 -7.12 -8.80 -13.59
N LEU A 162 -7.18 -7.47 -13.46
CA LEU A 162 -7.10 -6.55 -14.60
C LEU A 162 -5.74 -6.62 -15.30
N ALA A 163 -4.64 -6.83 -14.57
CA ALA A 163 -3.31 -6.99 -15.15
C ALA A 163 -3.17 -8.30 -15.96
N VAL A 164 -3.92 -9.35 -15.60
CA VAL A 164 -3.92 -10.65 -16.29
C VAL A 164 -4.89 -10.68 -17.48
N VAL A 165 -6.13 -10.20 -17.29
CA VAL A 165 -7.24 -10.34 -18.26
C VAL A 165 -7.40 -9.08 -19.12
N GLY A 166 -7.10 -7.91 -18.57
CA GLY A 166 -7.39 -6.62 -19.19
C GLY A 166 -6.50 -6.33 -20.41
N PRO A 167 -7.00 -5.59 -21.42
CA PRO A 167 -6.18 -5.15 -22.53
C PRO A 167 -5.00 -4.33 -22.00
N ARG A 168 -3.78 -4.63 -22.45
CA ARG A 168 -2.55 -3.92 -22.06
C ARG A 168 -2.59 -2.39 -22.30
N PHE A 169 -3.58 -1.90 -23.04
CA PHE A 169 -3.65 -0.56 -23.60
C PHE A 169 -4.68 0.39 -22.97
N VAL A 170 -5.50 -0.04 -22.00
CA VAL A 170 -6.50 0.84 -21.37
C VAL A 170 -5.98 1.48 -20.09
N THR A 171 -4.88 2.25 -20.20
CA THR A 171 -4.30 3.02 -19.08
C THR A 171 -5.35 3.86 -18.36
N GLN A 172 -6.33 4.39 -19.10
CA GLN A 172 -7.41 5.20 -18.53
C GLN A 172 -8.37 4.40 -17.65
N LEU A 173 -8.64 3.13 -17.97
CA LEU A 173 -9.47 2.26 -17.12
C LEU A 173 -8.74 1.94 -15.82
N ARG A 174 -7.42 1.71 -15.87
CA ARG A 174 -6.60 1.47 -14.68
C ARG A 174 -6.63 2.67 -13.73
N VAL A 175 -6.40 3.87 -14.26
CA VAL A 175 -6.46 5.11 -13.47
C VAL A 175 -7.86 5.34 -12.89
N PHE A 176 -8.91 5.07 -13.67
CA PHE A 176 -10.29 5.17 -13.18
C PHE A 176 -10.57 4.18 -12.04
N LEU A 177 -10.19 2.92 -12.21
CA LEU A 177 -10.38 1.88 -11.20
C LEU A 177 -9.57 2.14 -9.94
N LEU A 178 -8.34 2.62 -10.06
CA LEU A 178 -7.54 3.10 -8.92
C LEU A 178 -8.25 4.22 -8.15
N ALA A 179 -8.83 5.19 -8.86
CA ALA A 179 -9.58 6.26 -8.21
C ALA A 179 -10.85 5.75 -7.51
N VAL A 180 -11.56 4.79 -8.11
CA VAL A 180 -12.74 4.15 -7.49
C VAL A 180 -12.34 3.40 -6.22
N THR A 181 -11.26 2.61 -6.25
CA THR A 181 -10.83 1.80 -5.10
C THR A 181 -10.31 2.64 -3.96
N VAL A 182 -9.62 3.74 -4.25
CA VAL A 182 -9.18 4.68 -3.21
C VAL A 182 -10.40 5.25 -2.45
N ILE A 183 -11.49 5.57 -3.14
CA ILE A 183 -12.73 6.01 -2.50
C ILE A 183 -13.40 4.85 -1.76
N ASP A 184 -13.39 3.66 -2.35
CA ASP A 184 -13.94 2.44 -1.77
C ASP A 184 -13.29 2.14 -0.41
N ASP A 185 -11.97 2.12 -0.35
CA ASP A 185 -11.23 1.84 0.89
C ASP A 185 -11.54 2.85 2.01
N ILE A 186 -11.66 4.16 1.69
CA ILE A 186 -12.03 5.20 2.67
C ILE A 186 -13.43 4.96 3.21
N VAL A 187 -14.39 4.72 2.31
CA VAL A 187 -15.80 4.57 2.72
C VAL A 187 -15.97 3.25 3.46
N ALA A 188 -15.38 2.15 2.99
CA ALA A 188 -15.44 0.84 3.63
C ALA A 188 -14.85 0.89 5.04
N VAL A 189 -13.65 1.44 5.24
CA VAL A 189 -13.05 1.53 6.59
C VAL A 189 -13.84 2.45 7.51
N SER A 190 -14.42 3.53 6.96
CA SER A 190 -15.25 4.45 7.74
C SER A 190 -16.55 3.79 8.19
N VAL A 191 -17.21 3.04 7.29
CA VAL A 191 -18.46 2.34 7.61
C VAL A 191 -18.21 1.19 8.58
N ILE A 192 -17.23 0.31 8.30
CA ILE A 192 -16.88 -0.80 9.20
C ILE A 192 -16.46 -0.24 10.56
N GLY A 193 -15.62 0.80 10.55
CA GLY A 193 -15.18 1.47 11.76
C GLY A 193 -16.30 2.09 12.58
N LEU A 194 -17.30 2.73 11.98
CA LEU A 194 -18.37 3.40 12.74
C LEU A 194 -19.50 2.47 13.15
N VAL A 195 -19.80 1.45 12.34
CA VAL A 195 -20.94 0.53 12.54
C VAL A 195 -20.54 -0.67 13.40
N TYR A 196 -19.34 -1.22 13.20
CA TYR A 196 -18.86 -2.43 13.86
C TYR A 196 -17.84 -2.14 14.98
N SER A 197 -17.80 -0.90 15.49
CA SER A 197 -17.04 -0.62 16.70
C SER A 197 -17.76 -1.18 17.92
N ASP A 198 -16.95 -1.68 18.85
CA ASP A 198 -17.41 -2.14 20.16
C ASP A 198 -17.77 -0.95 21.07
N THR A 199 -17.87 -1.20 22.38
CA THR A 199 -18.07 -0.17 23.40
C THR A 199 -16.93 0.85 23.38
N VAL A 200 -17.19 2.03 22.82
CA VAL A 200 -16.19 3.09 22.68
C VAL A 200 -15.83 3.67 24.05
N ARG A 201 -14.56 3.57 24.42
CA ARG A 201 -14.04 4.16 25.67
C ARG A 201 -13.56 5.60 25.42
N LEU A 202 -14.17 6.56 26.10
CA LEU A 202 -13.90 8.00 25.90
C LEU A 202 -12.45 8.40 26.18
N THR A 203 -11.85 7.91 27.27
CA THR A 203 -10.48 8.28 27.65
C THR A 203 -9.43 7.93 26.57
N PRO A 204 -9.30 6.67 26.13
CA PRO A 204 -8.36 6.33 25.06
C PRO A 204 -8.74 6.97 23.71
N LEU A 205 -10.04 7.21 23.44
CA LEU A 205 -10.46 7.95 22.25
C LEU A 205 -9.89 9.39 22.23
N LEU A 206 -9.96 10.10 23.36
CA LEU A 206 -9.37 11.45 23.48
C LEU A 206 -7.85 11.41 23.32
N VAL A 207 -7.18 10.38 23.82
CA VAL A 207 -5.74 10.15 23.60
C VAL A 207 -5.44 9.93 22.12
N ALA A 208 -6.23 9.11 21.42
CA ALA A 208 -6.08 8.90 19.98
C ALA A 208 -6.26 10.21 19.18
N LEU A 209 -7.27 11.01 19.52
CA LEU A 209 -7.48 12.32 18.91
C LEU A 209 -6.31 13.28 19.17
N ALA A 210 -5.78 13.31 20.40
CA ALA A 210 -4.62 14.12 20.75
C ALA A 210 -3.36 13.68 19.97
N LEU A 211 -3.13 12.38 19.84
CA LEU A 211 -2.03 11.82 19.06
C LEU A 211 -2.18 12.13 17.56
N GLY A 212 -3.40 12.08 17.02
CA GLY A 212 -3.70 12.55 15.66
C GLY A 212 -3.37 14.03 15.47
N ALA A 213 -3.71 14.88 16.44
CA ALA A 213 -3.35 16.30 16.41
C ALA A 213 -1.83 16.51 16.48
N VAL A 214 -1.11 15.75 17.31
CA VAL A 214 0.35 15.75 17.36
C VAL A 214 0.94 15.34 16.02
N LEU A 215 0.42 14.28 15.39
CA LEU A 215 0.86 13.82 14.08
C LEU A 215 0.68 14.91 13.01
N ALA A 216 -0.48 15.57 13.02
CA ALA A 216 -0.77 16.70 12.13
C ALA A 216 0.16 17.90 12.39
N ALA A 217 0.53 18.16 13.65
CA ALA A 217 1.44 19.24 14.03
C ALA A 217 2.90 18.97 13.66
N LEU A 218 3.33 17.70 13.59
CA LEU A 218 4.68 17.32 13.13
C LEU A 218 4.91 17.62 11.65
N THR A 219 3.84 17.59 10.84
CA THR A 219 3.88 17.81 9.39
C THR A 219 4.51 19.16 8.99
N PRO A 220 4.06 20.33 9.48
CA PRO A 220 4.67 21.62 9.13
C PRO A 220 6.08 21.83 9.72
N VAL A 221 6.43 21.13 10.81
CA VAL A 221 7.75 21.27 11.47
C VAL A 221 8.88 20.70 10.60
N GLY A 222 8.55 19.92 9.56
CA GLY A 222 9.54 19.43 8.60
C GLY A 222 10.54 18.48 9.24
N ALA A 223 10.11 17.68 10.22
CA ALA A 223 10.94 16.65 10.81
C ALA A 223 11.21 15.55 9.77
N TRP A 224 12.37 15.58 9.10
CA TRP A 224 12.70 14.58 8.06
C TRP A 224 13.04 13.18 8.60
N ARG A 225 12.92 12.96 9.91
CA ARG A 225 13.21 11.67 10.56
C ARG A 225 11.91 10.87 10.65
N ALA A 226 11.93 9.63 10.16
CA ALA A 226 10.77 8.74 10.20
C ALA A 226 10.40 8.30 11.63
N ALA A 227 11.38 8.22 12.54
CA ALA A 227 11.21 7.74 13.90
C ALA A 227 10.07 8.43 14.71
N PRO A 228 9.96 9.77 14.79
CA PRO A 228 8.86 10.41 15.51
C PRO A 228 7.49 10.07 14.94
N TYR A 229 7.34 9.97 13.62
CA TYR A 229 6.07 9.58 13.00
C TYR A 229 5.70 8.14 13.34
N LEU A 230 6.65 7.21 13.27
CA LEU A 230 6.43 5.81 13.62
C LEU A 230 6.02 5.64 15.09
N LEU A 231 6.65 6.37 16.00
CA LEU A 231 6.30 6.32 17.43
C LEU A 231 4.88 6.85 17.67
N VAL A 232 4.51 7.97 17.06
CA VAL A 232 3.16 8.54 17.19
C VAL A 232 2.11 7.64 16.54
N LEU A 233 2.42 7.03 15.38
CA LEU A 233 1.54 6.06 14.72
C LEU A 233 1.32 4.81 15.57
N LEU A 234 2.39 4.27 16.18
CA LEU A 234 2.27 3.12 17.07
C LEU A 234 1.43 3.45 18.31
N ALA A 235 1.66 4.62 18.91
CA ALA A 235 0.85 5.08 20.03
C ALA A 235 -0.61 5.31 19.63
N LEU A 236 -0.86 5.87 18.44
CA LEU A 236 -2.20 6.10 17.89
C LEU A 236 -2.93 4.78 17.68
N TRP A 237 -2.24 3.77 17.14
CA TRP A 237 -2.78 2.43 16.95
C TRP A 237 -3.17 1.78 18.29
N LEU A 238 -2.28 1.79 19.27
CA LEU A 238 -2.56 1.27 20.62
C LEU A 238 -3.73 2.01 21.31
N ALA A 239 -3.79 3.35 21.18
CA ALA A 239 -4.90 4.13 21.73
C ALA A 239 -6.23 3.81 21.03
N THR A 240 -6.20 3.54 19.73
CA THR A 240 -7.39 3.17 18.94
C THR A 240 -7.91 1.80 19.37
N LEU A 241 -7.02 0.80 19.51
CA LEU A 241 -7.34 -0.52 20.06
C LEU A 241 -7.95 -0.41 21.46
N ALA A 242 -7.31 0.35 22.36
CA ALA A 242 -7.83 0.57 23.71
C ALA A 242 -9.18 1.30 23.74
N SER A 243 -9.51 2.07 22.69
CA SER A 243 -10.78 2.77 22.55
C SER A 243 -11.93 1.91 22.06
N GLY A 244 -11.69 0.66 21.60
CA GLY A 244 -12.70 -0.20 21.00
C GLY A 244 -13.04 0.19 19.55
N LEU A 245 -12.23 1.06 18.94
CA LEU A 245 -12.31 1.38 17.52
C LEU A 245 -11.49 0.38 16.71
N HIS A 246 -11.89 0.17 15.46
CA HIS A 246 -11.16 -0.71 14.55
C HIS A 246 -9.73 -0.20 14.29
N ALA A 247 -8.73 -1.08 14.41
CA ALA A 247 -7.30 -0.78 14.24
C ALA A 247 -6.96 -0.03 12.93
N SER A 248 -7.65 -0.41 11.86
CA SER A 248 -7.61 0.20 10.52
C SER A 248 -7.80 1.71 10.49
N ILE A 249 -8.61 2.28 11.39
CA ILE A 249 -8.87 3.73 11.44
C ILE A 249 -7.59 4.49 11.80
N ALA A 250 -6.78 3.95 12.72
CA ALA A 250 -5.50 4.54 13.11
C ALA A 250 -4.55 4.61 11.90
N GLY A 251 -4.50 3.54 11.10
CA GLY A 251 -3.73 3.47 9.87
C GLY A 251 -4.18 4.54 8.88
N MET A 252 -5.48 4.57 8.55
CA MET A 252 -6.06 5.53 7.61
C MET A 252 -5.79 6.99 8.02
N ILE A 253 -6.10 7.34 9.28
CA ILE A 253 -5.83 8.69 9.81
C ILE A 253 -4.33 9.01 9.72
N GLY A 254 -3.48 8.06 10.10
CA GLY A 254 -2.05 8.17 10.01
C GLY A 254 -1.55 8.51 8.60
N GLY A 255 -2.00 7.76 7.60
CA GLY A 255 -1.61 7.97 6.21
C GLY A 255 -2.11 9.30 5.64
N LEU A 256 -3.33 9.72 6.00
CA LEU A 256 -3.91 10.99 5.55
C LEU A 256 -3.21 12.23 6.11
N LEU A 257 -2.68 12.14 7.34
CA LEU A 257 -2.02 13.24 8.04
C LEU A 257 -0.55 13.40 7.67
N ILE A 258 0.12 12.32 7.25
CA ILE A 258 1.52 12.38 6.82
C ILE A 258 1.60 12.92 5.39
N PRO A 259 2.43 13.96 5.14
CA PRO A 259 2.56 14.52 3.81
C PRO A 259 3.26 13.55 2.85
N ALA A 260 2.56 13.13 1.80
CA ALA A 260 3.15 12.52 0.62
C ALA A 260 3.65 13.64 -0.31
N HIS A 261 4.96 13.90 -0.36
CA HIS A 261 5.55 14.81 -1.34
C HIS A 261 6.53 14.04 -2.21
N PRO A 262 6.56 14.30 -3.54
CA PRO A 262 7.63 13.78 -4.37
C PRO A 262 8.97 14.30 -3.82
N PRO A 263 10.01 13.44 -3.78
CA PRO A 263 11.34 13.87 -3.36
C PRO A 263 11.71 15.14 -4.13
N ARG A 264 12.10 16.22 -3.42
CA ARG A 264 12.59 17.43 -4.09
C ARG A 264 13.68 17.01 -5.07
N PRO A 265 13.58 17.33 -6.37
CA PRO A 265 14.64 17.04 -7.32
C PRO A 265 15.93 17.62 -6.75
N ARG A 266 16.95 16.78 -6.54
CA ARG A 266 18.27 17.30 -6.19
C ARG A 266 18.64 18.28 -7.29
N PRO A 267 19.04 19.53 -6.98
CA PRO A 267 19.57 20.43 -7.98
C PRO A 267 20.62 19.68 -8.76
N TRP A 268 20.44 19.55 -10.08
CA TRP A 268 21.43 18.91 -10.92
C TRP A 268 22.71 19.72 -10.84
N THR A 269 23.66 19.25 -10.02
CA THR A 269 25.02 19.76 -10.02
C THR A 269 25.73 19.09 -11.16
N ALA A 270 26.00 19.83 -12.22
CA ALA A 270 26.75 19.31 -13.34
C ALA A 270 28.14 18.84 -12.84
N PRO A 271 28.69 17.73 -13.37
CA PRO A 271 30.02 17.25 -12.99
C PRO A 271 31.07 18.34 -13.20
N PRO A 272 32.11 18.44 -12.34
CA PRO A 272 33.23 19.35 -12.59
C PRO A 272 33.79 19.12 -14.01
N GLY A 273 33.78 20.16 -14.86
CA GLY A 273 34.23 20.09 -16.25
C GLY A 273 33.15 19.93 -17.31
N SER A 274 31.86 19.88 -16.95
CA SER A 274 30.78 19.97 -17.93
C SER A 274 30.78 21.35 -18.62
N PRO A 275 30.68 21.43 -19.95
CA PRO A 275 30.62 22.71 -20.65
C PRO A 275 29.42 23.52 -20.18
N ALA A 276 29.62 24.83 -19.97
CA ALA A 276 28.54 25.74 -19.60
C ALA A 276 27.42 25.66 -20.65
N PRO A 277 26.13 25.67 -20.26
CA PRO A 277 25.05 25.74 -21.23
C PRO A 277 25.23 27.00 -22.07
N SER A 278 25.43 26.85 -23.38
CA SER A 278 25.58 28.00 -24.26
C SER A 278 24.26 28.77 -24.30
N ALA A 279 24.30 30.06 -23.97
CA ALA A 279 23.14 30.95 -23.90
C ALA A 279 22.50 31.27 -25.27
N SER A 280 22.79 30.50 -26.32
CA SER A 280 22.45 30.82 -27.72
C SER A 280 21.47 29.85 -28.39
N ARG A 281 20.82 28.95 -27.64
CA ARG A 281 19.73 28.14 -28.20
C ARG A 281 18.38 28.64 -27.68
N PRO A 282 17.51 29.23 -28.53
CA PRO A 282 16.14 29.48 -28.13
C PRO A 282 15.51 28.15 -27.70
N ALA A 283 14.82 28.15 -26.57
CA ALA A 283 14.04 27.02 -26.12
C ALA A 283 13.08 26.61 -27.24
N PRO A 284 12.98 25.33 -27.63
CA PRO A 284 11.95 24.91 -28.57
C PRO A 284 10.61 25.13 -27.87
N MET A 285 9.92 26.19 -28.29
CA MET A 285 8.50 26.32 -28.08
C MET A 285 7.82 25.15 -28.79
N TRP A 286 7.00 24.42 -28.04
CA TRP A 286 6.05 23.38 -28.46
C TRP A 286 6.53 21.93 -28.60
N GLY A 287 5.90 21.07 -27.79
CA GLY A 287 5.15 19.95 -28.34
C GLY A 287 5.93 18.90 -29.12
N CYS A 288 6.77 18.13 -28.44
CA CYS A 288 7.17 16.81 -28.92
C CYS A 288 7.09 15.80 -27.77
N ARG A 289 5.97 15.08 -27.71
CA ARG A 289 5.98 13.71 -27.18
C ARG A 289 6.88 12.94 -28.13
N HIS A 290 7.96 12.32 -27.67
CA HIS A 290 8.38 11.00 -28.14
C HIS A 290 9.52 10.43 -27.29
N ALA A 291 9.24 9.23 -26.79
CA ALA A 291 10.11 8.09 -26.51
C ALA A 291 11.63 8.35 -26.42
N TRP A 292 12.15 8.21 -25.20
CA TRP A 292 13.55 7.87 -24.98
C TRP A 292 13.76 6.38 -25.29
N ASP A 293 14.42 6.08 -26.40
CA ASP A 293 14.97 4.73 -26.65
C ASP A 293 16.39 4.67 -26.06
N CYS A 294 16.56 3.79 -25.08
CA CYS A 294 17.82 3.53 -24.38
C CYS A 294 18.73 2.65 -25.24
N ASN A 295 19.24 3.17 -26.36
CA ASN A 295 20.38 2.56 -27.01
C ASN A 295 21.13 3.61 -27.84
N GLY A 296 22.36 3.95 -27.42
CA GLY A 296 23.17 5.04 -27.97
C GLY A 296 23.58 4.87 -29.43
N ARG A 297 22.64 5.08 -30.36
CA ARG A 297 22.88 5.25 -31.80
C ARG A 297 22.04 6.39 -32.34
N SER A 298 22.70 7.48 -32.71
CA SER A 298 22.11 8.59 -33.47
C SER A 298 21.67 8.08 -34.84
N ARG A 299 20.36 7.99 -35.10
CA ARG A 299 19.85 8.01 -36.47
C ARG A 299 19.57 9.46 -36.84
N SER A 300 20.36 10.00 -37.77
CA SER A 300 19.98 11.19 -38.51
C SER A 300 18.84 10.80 -39.45
N THR A 301 17.63 11.25 -39.18
CA THR A 301 16.57 11.30 -40.19
C THR A 301 16.34 12.76 -40.52
N ASN A 302 16.95 13.18 -41.63
CA ASN A 302 16.51 14.36 -42.37
C ASN A 302 15.04 14.18 -42.76
N GLY A 303 14.22 15.18 -42.50
CA GLY A 303 12.88 15.28 -43.06
C GLY A 303 11.84 15.78 -42.07
N CYS A 304 11.69 17.10 -42.01
CA CYS A 304 10.43 17.76 -41.69
C CYS A 304 10.46 19.13 -42.39
N SER A 305 9.64 19.25 -43.43
CA SER A 305 9.08 20.52 -43.93
C SER A 305 8.10 21.09 -42.91
#